data_AF-A0AAE1FQ22-F1
#
_entry.id   AF-A0AAE1FQ22-F1
#
_cell.length_a   1.000
_cell.length_b   1.000
_cell.length_c   1.000
_cell.angle_alpha   90.00
_cell.angle_beta   90.00
_cell.angle_gamma   90.00
#
_symmetry.space_group_name_H-M   'P 1'
#
loop_
_entity.id
_entity.type
_entity.pdbx_description
1 polymer ?
#
loop_
_entity_poly.entity_id
_entity_poly.type
_entity_poly.pdbx_seq_one_letter_code
_entity_poly.pdbx_strand_id
1 'polypeptide(L)'
;METAAALKLFGRSLDKYIRYTVFISVGDSSAYTAVCNMNNGKGPYDGVKVEKGECINHVGKRLGKALRKVREQVVTEKKTKTGKIRRVKDMGGKGKLTDFVIGKLQKYYAAAIRRFVGGTVEELRKNIYASFLHCSSSDSKEQHHLCPKTTDSWCF
;
A
#
# COMPACT_ATOMS: atom_id res chain seq x y z
N MET A 1 16.14 -3.74 19.20
CA MET A 1 16.11 -2.37 19.75
C MET A 1 14.68 -1.84 19.84
N GLU A 2 13.91 -1.85 18.74
CA GLU A 2 12.52 -1.34 18.69
C GLU A 2 11.56 -2.06 19.66
N THR A 3 11.63 -3.40 19.74
CA THR A 3 10.80 -4.19 20.67
C THR A 3 10.99 -3.78 22.13
N ALA A 4 12.24 -3.63 22.57
CA ALA A 4 12.54 -3.21 23.94
C ALA A 4 12.05 -1.78 24.22
N ALA A 5 12.18 -0.88 23.25
CA ALA A 5 11.66 0.48 23.34
C ALA A 5 10.13 0.50 23.44
N ALA A 6 9.43 -0.30 22.62
CA ALA A 6 7.99 -0.44 22.66
C ALA A 6 7.51 -0.97 24.02
N LEU A 7 8.08 -2.06 24.52
CA LEU A 7 7.75 -2.61 25.84
C LEU A 7 7.96 -1.58 26.96
N LYS A 8 9.06 -0.83 26.92
CA LYS A 8 9.34 0.25 27.89
C LYS A 8 8.32 1.39 27.80
N LEU A 9 7.95 1.79 26.59
CA LEU A 9 6.98 2.87 26.36
C LEU A 9 5.57 2.47 26.87
N PHE A 10 5.11 1.29 26.50
CA PHE A 10 3.80 0.77 26.94
C PHE A 10 3.77 0.50 28.44
N GLY A 11 4.85 -0.04 29.03
CA GLY A 11 4.95 -0.21 30.48
C GLY A 11 4.84 1.12 31.23
N ARG A 12 5.63 2.13 30.83
CA ARG A 12 5.62 3.47 31.48
C ARG A 12 4.29 4.21 31.32
N SER A 13 3.48 3.89 30.32
CA SER A 13 2.21 4.57 30.09
C SER A 13 1.21 4.33 31.23
N LEU A 14 1.32 3.20 31.94
CA LEU A 14 0.52 2.86 33.11
C LEU A 14 0.72 3.87 34.24
N ASP A 15 1.97 4.24 34.52
CA ASP A 15 2.34 5.24 35.54
C ASP A 15 1.95 6.67 35.14
N LYS A 16 1.60 6.88 33.87
CA LYS A 16 1.23 8.18 33.30
C LYS A 16 -0.26 8.31 33.05
N TYR A 17 -1.06 7.32 33.43
CA TYR A 17 -2.51 7.29 33.19
C TYR A 17 -2.89 7.50 31.71
N ILE A 18 -2.02 7.07 30.78
CA ILE A 18 -2.23 7.14 29.33
C ILE A 18 -2.33 5.71 28.78
N ARG A 19 -3.22 5.49 27.81
CA ARG A 19 -3.35 4.22 27.09
C ARG A 19 -3.12 4.42 25.60
N TYR A 20 -2.19 3.66 25.03
CA TYR A 20 -2.00 3.60 23.58
C TYR A 20 -2.90 2.52 22.98
N THR A 21 -3.98 2.92 22.33
CA THR A 21 -4.95 1.99 21.74
C THR A 21 -4.57 1.56 20.32
N VAL A 22 -3.66 2.27 19.66
CA VAL A 22 -3.22 1.98 18.29
C VAL A 22 -1.70 1.92 18.20
N PHE A 23 -1.17 0.84 17.61
CA PHE A 23 0.24 0.65 17.33
C PHE A 23 0.48 0.73 15.81
N ILE A 24 1.23 1.75 15.35
CA ILE A 24 1.59 1.89 13.93
C ILE A 24 2.92 1.17 13.66
N SER A 25 2.96 0.28 12.67
CA SER A 25 4.17 -0.45 12.28
C SER A 25 4.41 -0.43 10.76
N VAL A 26 5.65 -0.71 10.33
CA VAL A 26 6.10 -0.63 8.92
C VAL A 26 6.16 -2.02 8.25
N GLY A 27 5.26 -2.93 8.65
CA GLY A 27 5.15 -4.30 8.12
C GLY A 27 5.78 -5.36 9.00
N ASP A 28 6.96 -5.09 9.58
CA ASP A 28 7.47 -5.93 10.68
C ASP A 28 6.55 -5.76 11.90
N SER A 29 6.18 -6.90 12.49
CA SER A 29 5.20 -6.92 13.59
C SER A 29 5.83 -7.36 14.90
N SER A 30 7.15 -7.55 14.97
CA SER A 30 7.82 -8.10 16.15
C SER A 30 7.58 -7.27 17.42
N ALA A 31 7.67 -5.95 17.32
CA ALA A 31 7.41 -5.03 18.43
C ALA A 31 5.92 -5.03 18.85
N TYR A 32 5.00 -5.04 17.89
CA TYR A 32 3.57 -5.16 18.16
C TYR A 32 3.23 -6.48 18.85
N THR A 33 3.73 -7.60 18.33
CA THR A 33 3.55 -8.94 18.93
C THR A 33 4.08 -8.98 20.36
N ALA A 34 5.23 -8.38 20.64
CA ALA A 34 5.76 -8.30 21.98
C ALA A 34 4.85 -7.51 22.93
N VAL A 35 4.29 -6.38 22.47
CA VAL A 35 3.31 -5.59 23.25
C VAL A 35 2.04 -6.40 23.52
N CYS A 36 1.50 -7.12 22.54
CA CYS A 36 0.36 -8.01 22.75
C CYS A 36 0.66 -9.14 23.75
N ASN A 37 1.89 -9.65 23.75
CA ASN A 37 2.31 -10.73 24.64
C ASN A 37 2.62 -10.28 26.07
N MET A 38 2.59 -8.98 26.37
CA MET A 38 2.70 -8.47 27.73
C MET A 38 1.63 -9.09 28.64
N ASN A 39 1.94 -9.21 29.93
CA ASN A 39 1.01 -9.72 30.95
C ASN A 39 0.39 -11.08 30.57
N ASN A 40 1.22 -12.01 30.11
CA ASN A 40 0.83 -13.36 29.66
C ASN A 40 -0.19 -13.36 28.52
N GLY A 41 0.02 -12.49 27.52
CA GLY A 41 -0.86 -12.40 26.35
C GLY A 41 -2.13 -11.58 26.54
N LYS A 42 -2.32 -10.97 27.71
CA LYS A 42 -3.44 -10.05 27.96
C LYS A 42 -3.21 -8.66 27.36
N GLY A 43 -1.97 -8.36 26.99
CA GLY A 43 -1.56 -7.04 26.52
C GLY A 43 -1.30 -6.06 27.68
N PRO A 44 -0.95 -4.82 27.36
CA PRO A 44 -0.48 -3.84 28.34
C PRO A 44 -1.60 -3.28 29.25
N TYR A 45 -2.85 -3.38 28.83
CA TYR A 45 -4.00 -2.74 29.50
C TYR A 45 -5.13 -3.75 29.72
N ASP A 46 -5.72 -3.73 30.91
CA ASP A 46 -6.86 -4.59 31.20
C ASP A 46 -8.10 -4.18 30.38
N GLY A 47 -8.75 -5.15 29.76
CA GLY A 47 -9.94 -4.96 28.92
C GLY A 47 -9.74 -4.13 27.64
N VAL A 48 -8.52 -3.67 27.32
CA VAL A 48 -8.25 -2.80 26.16
C VAL A 48 -7.23 -3.45 25.23
N LYS A 49 -7.70 -3.83 24.04
CA LYS A 49 -6.84 -4.37 22.99
C LYS A 49 -6.12 -3.24 22.25
N VAL A 50 -4.82 -3.43 22.02
CA VAL A 50 -4.04 -2.55 21.14
C VAL A 50 -4.30 -2.97 19.69
N GLU A 51 -4.83 -2.06 18.88
CA GLU A 51 -5.07 -2.27 17.46
C GLU A 51 -3.80 -2.05 16.64
N LYS A 52 -3.58 -2.91 15.65
CA LYS A 52 -2.46 -2.74 14.74
C LYS A 52 -2.84 -1.83 13.59
N GLY A 53 -2.19 -0.68 13.51
CA GLY A 53 -2.20 0.21 12.35
C GLY A 53 -1.08 -0.13 11.36
N GLU A 54 -1.37 0.02 10.08
CA GLU A 54 -0.39 -0.13 8.99
C GLU A 54 0.10 1.24 8.53
N CYS A 55 1.41 1.40 8.39
CA CYS A 55 1.97 2.63 7.84
C CYS A 55 1.59 2.79 6.36
N ILE A 56 1.07 3.95 5.98
CA ILE A 56 0.69 4.26 4.57
C ILE A 56 1.86 4.02 3.60
N ASN A 57 3.09 4.32 4.01
CA ASN A 57 4.28 4.05 3.19
C ASN A 57 4.47 2.55 2.97
N HIS A 58 4.17 1.71 3.97
CA HIS A 58 4.19 0.26 3.83
C HIS A 58 3.11 -0.24 2.86
N VAL A 59 1.90 0.31 2.95
CA VAL A 59 0.80 -0.03 2.04
C VAL A 59 1.18 0.28 0.58
N GLY A 60 1.77 1.44 0.31
CA GLY A 60 2.29 1.79 -1.01
C GLY A 60 3.39 0.83 -1.48
N LYS A 61 4.33 0.43 -0.60
CA LYS A 61 5.37 -0.58 -0.92
C LYS A 61 4.77 -1.93 -1.31
N ARG A 62 3.71 -2.37 -0.62
CA ARG A 62 2.99 -3.62 -0.90
C ARG A 62 2.41 -3.64 -2.31
N LEU A 63 1.76 -2.55 -2.75
CA LEU A 63 1.29 -2.41 -4.13
C LEU A 63 2.45 -2.55 -5.12
N GLY A 64 3.56 -1.85 -4.89
CA GLY A 64 4.72 -1.92 -5.77
C GLY A 64 5.32 -3.32 -5.88
N LYS A 65 5.38 -4.06 -4.77
CA LYS A 65 5.85 -5.46 -4.77
C LYS A 65 4.90 -6.34 -5.60
N ALA A 66 3.59 -6.18 -5.43
CA ALA A 66 2.60 -6.93 -6.19
C ALA A 66 2.70 -6.65 -7.71
N LEU A 67 2.82 -5.39 -8.11
CA LEU A 67 2.95 -4.99 -9.51
C LEU A 67 4.24 -5.53 -10.16
N ARG A 68 5.37 -5.51 -9.44
CA ARG A 68 6.63 -6.11 -9.95
C ARG A 68 6.50 -7.61 -10.14
N LYS A 69 5.86 -8.31 -9.20
CA LYS A 69 5.57 -9.74 -9.32
C LYS A 69 4.71 -10.03 -10.56
N VAL A 70 3.64 -9.26 -10.77
CA VAL A 70 2.77 -9.38 -11.95
C VAL A 70 3.57 -9.14 -13.24
N ARG A 71 4.40 -8.10 -13.29
CA ARG A 71 5.31 -7.81 -14.42
C ARG A 71 6.24 -8.98 -14.75
N GLU A 72 6.76 -9.64 -13.73
CA GLU A 72 7.70 -10.76 -13.89
C GLU A 72 7.02 -12.06 -14.32
N GLN A 73 5.76 -12.24 -13.95
CA GLN A 73 4.99 -13.45 -14.28
C GLN A 73 4.40 -13.42 -15.69
N VAL A 74 4.14 -12.24 -16.27
CA VAL A 74 3.63 -12.13 -17.64
C VAL A 74 4.79 -12.19 -18.63
N VAL A 75 5.00 -13.39 -19.16
CA VAL A 75 6.03 -13.74 -20.12
C VAL A 75 5.36 -14.29 -21.37
N THR A 76 5.76 -13.80 -22.54
CA THR A 76 5.29 -14.29 -23.83
C THR A 76 6.40 -15.01 -24.57
N GLU A 77 6.05 -16.01 -25.37
CA GLU A 77 6.99 -16.68 -26.26
C GLU A 77 7.01 -15.95 -27.61
N LYS A 78 8.20 -15.51 -28.03
CA LYS A 78 8.42 -14.84 -29.30
C LYS A 78 9.37 -15.64 -30.16
N LYS A 79 8.95 -15.94 -31.39
CA LYS A 79 9.80 -16.57 -32.39
C LYS A 79 10.71 -15.51 -33.01
N THR A 80 12.01 -15.76 -32.96
CA THR A 80 13.01 -14.90 -33.58
C THR A 80 13.04 -15.11 -35.09
N LYS A 81 13.66 -14.16 -35.82
CA LYS A 81 13.85 -14.26 -37.27
C LYS A 81 14.61 -15.54 -37.70
N THR A 82 15.41 -16.11 -36.81
CA THR A 82 16.16 -17.36 -37.02
C THR A 82 15.38 -18.62 -36.60
N GLY A 83 14.09 -18.48 -36.27
CA GLY A 83 13.21 -19.58 -35.89
C GLY A 83 13.28 -20.01 -34.42
N LYS A 84 14.25 -19.52 -33.64
CA LYS A 84 14.35 -19.85 -32.19
C LYS A 84 13.22 -19.19 -31.39
N ILE A 85 12.60 -19.95 -30.49
CA ILE A 85 11.60 -19.45 -29.54
C ILE A 85 12.33 -18.88 -28.32
N ARG A 86 11.96 -17.67 -27.89
CA ARG A 86 12.47 -17.04 -26.66
C ARG A 86 11.31 -16.58 -25.79
N ARG A 87 11.47 -16.78 -24.47
CA ARG A 87 10.59 -16.22 -23.45
C ARG A 87 10.99 -14.78 -23.17
N VAL A 88 10.08 -13.85 -23.36
CA VAL A 88 10.31 -12.41 -23.19
C VAL A 88 9.30 -11.85 -22.19
N LYS A 89 9.78 -11.05 -21.24
CA LYS A 89 8.92 -10.32 -20.29
C LYS A 89 8.08 -9.32 -21.08
N ASP A 90 6.78 -9.55 -21.16
CA ASP A 90 5.94 -8.79 -22.10
C ASP A 90 5.45 -7.46 -21.53
N MET A 91 5.44 -7.31 -20.20
CA MET A 91 5.00 -6.08 -19.53
C MET A 91 6.15 -5.11 -19.19
N GLY A 92 7.38 -5.40 -19.61
CA GLY A 92 8.53 -4.49 -19.48
C GLY A 92 8.75 -3.65 -20.74
N GLY A 93 9.28 -2.42 -20.58
CA GLY A 93 9.66 -1.54 -21.69
C GLY A 93 8.87 -0.22 -21.76
N LYS A 94 9.22 0.63 -22.73
CA LYS A 94 8.58 1.93 -22.95
C LYS A 94 7.07 1.77 -23.14
N GLY A 95 6.28 2.60 -22.44
CA GLY A 95 4.81 2.54 -22.48
C GLY A 95 4.18 1.37 -21.70
N LYS A 96 4.97 0.60 -20.95
CA LYS A 96 4.47 -0.54 -20.15
C LYS A 96 4.75 -0.34 -18.66
N LEU A 97 4.59 -1.41 -17.87
CA LEU A 97 4.70 -1.42 -16.40
C LEU A 97 6.16 -1.32 -15.93
N THR A 98 6.84 -0.22 -16.27
CA THR A 98 8.21 0.10 -15.84
C THR A 98 8.28 0.40 -14.34
N ASP A 99 9.47 0.36 -13.74
CA ASP A 99 9.64 0.76 -12.32
C ASP A 99 9.22 2.21 -12.06
N PHE A 100 9.36 3.09 -13.06
CA PHE A 100 8.84 4.46 -13.00
C PHE A 100 7.31 4.48 -12.88
N VAL A 101 6.60 3.74 -13.76
CA VAL A 101 5.14 3.63 -13.73
C VAL A 101 4.67 3.02 -12.42
N ILE A 102 5.32 1.95 -11.96
CA ILE A 102 5.03 1.33 -10.66
C ILE A 102 5.21 2.36 -9.54
N GLY A 103 6.32 3.10 -9.51
CA GLY A 103 6.56 4.15 -8.53
C GLY A 103 5.48 5.24 -8.54
N LYS A 104 5.00 5.65 -9.73
CA LYS A 104 3.89 6.60 -9.89
C LYS A 104 2.60 6.05 -9.28
N LEU A 105 2.24 4.80 -9.59
CA LEU A 105 1.06 4.14 -9.03
C LEU A 105 1.14 3.98 -7.50
N GLN A 106 2.32 3.67 -6.94
CA GLN A 106 2.52 3.62 -5.49
C GLN A 106 2.25 4.97 -4.82
N LYS A 107 2.75 6.06 -5.43
CA LYS A 107 2.53 7.43 -4.92
C LYS A 107 1.06 7.81 -4.96
N TYR A 108 0.37 7.53 -6.06
CA TYR A 108 -1.06 7.83 -6.17
C TYR A 108 -1.92 7.02 -5.22
N TYR A 109 -1.64 5.74 -5.07
CA TYR A 109 -2.33 4.89 -4.10
C TYR A 109 -2.21 5.45 -2.67
N ALA A 110 -0.99 5.84 -2.27
CA ALA A 110 -0.76 6.45 -0.96
C ALA A 110 -1.42 7.84 -0.83
N ALA A 111 -1.44 8.63 -1.90
CA ALA A 111 -2.10 9.95 -1.92
C ALA A 111 -3.62 9.83 -1.81
N ALA A 112 -4.24 8.87 -2.50
CA ALA A 112 -5.68 8.61 -2.44
C ALA A 112 -6.12 8.27 -1.00
N ILE A 113 -5.35 7.45 -0.29
CA ILE A 113 -5.59 7.13 1.13
C ILE A 113 -5.45 8.38 2.01
N ARG A 114 -4.39 9.17 1.83
CA ARG A 114 -4.15 10.37 2.66
C ARG A 114 -5.20 11.46 2.48
N ARG A 115 -5.68 11.65 1.25
CA ARG A 115 -6.67 12.68 0.92
C ARG A 115 -8.08 12.30 1.36
N PHE A 116 -8.32 11.03 1.67
CA PHE A 116 -9.63 10.50 1.94
C PHE A 116 -9.72 9.93 3.36
N VAL A 117 -9.64 10.83 4.34
CA VAL A 117 -9.76 10.52 5.77
C VAL A 117 -11.21 10.73 6.21
N GLY A 118 -11.78 9.76 6.91
CA GLY A 118 -13.12 9.86 7.51
C GLY A 118 -14.30 9.55 6.59
N GLY A 119 -14.05 9.17 5.33
CA GLY A 119 -15.09 8.70 4.41
C GLY A 119 -15.26 7.19 4.41
N THR A 120 -16.13 6.70 3.52
CA THR A 120 -16.48 5.28 3.42
C THR A 120 -15.40 4.45 2.69
N VAL A 121 -15.38 3.14 2.93
CA VAL A 121 -14.47 2.22 2.24
C VAL A 121 -14.75 2.21 0.73
N GLU A 122 -16.01 2.36 0.35
CA GLU A 122 -16.49 2.40 -1.03
C GLU A 122 -15.94 3.63 -1.77
N GLU A 123 -15.98 4.79 -1.15
CA GLU A 123 -15.44 6.03 -1.72
C GLU A 123 -13.91 5.99 -1.81
N LEU A 124 -13.23 5.47 -0.78
CA LEU A 124 -11.79 5.25 -0.82
C LEU A 124 -11.40 4.35 -2.00
N ARG A 125 -12.17 3.27 -2.20
CA ARG A 125 -11.96 2.35 -3.32
C ARG A 125 -12.15 3.07 -4.65
N LYS A 126 -13.22 3.86 -4.82
CA LYS A 126 -13.43 4.66 -6.04
C LYS A 126 -12.26 5.60 -6.32
N ASN A 127 -11.75 6.31 -5.30
CA ASN A 127 -10.60 7.23 -5.44
C ASN A 127 -9.30 6.51 -5.83
N ILE A 128 -9.04 5.34 -5.24
CA ILE A 128 -7.91 4.49 -5.63
C ILE A 128 -8.04 4.03 -7.08
N TYR A 129 -9.23 3.57 -7.49
CA TYR A 129 -9.48 3.14 -8.86
C TYR A 129 -9.39 4.29 -9.86
N ALA A 130 -9.85 5.49 -9.51
CA ALA A 130 -9.73 6.68 -10.36
C ALA A 130 -8.28 6.94 -10.78
N SER A 131 -7.34 6.83 -9.83
CA SER A 131 -5.91 6.99 -10.10
C SER A 131 -5.37 5.93 -11.07
N PHE A 132 -5.81 4.68 -10.90
CA PHE A 132 -5.43 3.58 -11.78
C PHE A 132 -5.99 3.77 -13.20
N LEU A 133 -7.30 4.05 -13.29
CA LEU A 133 -8.01 4.24 -14.56
C LEU A 133 -7.43 5.40 -15.35
N HIS A 134 -7.20 6.55 -14.70
CA HIS A 134 -6.51 7.69 -15.29
C HIS A 134 -5.14 7.31 -15.87
N CYS A 135 -4.33 6.53 -15.14
CA CYS A 135 -3.02 6.07 -15.64
C CYS A 135 -3.10 5.05 -16.79
N SER A 136 -4.24 4.37 -16.95
CA SER A 136 -4.49 3.40 -18.03
C SER A 136 -5.25 4.01 -19.23
N SER A 137 -5.62 5.27 -19.13
CA SER A 137 -6.36 6.00 -20.17
C SER A 137 -5.46 6.26 -21.39
N SER A 138 -6.07 6.30 -22.57
CA SER A 138 -5.46 6.74 -23.82
C SER A 138 -6.48 7.49 -24.67
N ASP A 139 -6.02 8.26 -25.67
CA ASP A 139 -6.91 9.00 -26.56
C ASP A 139 -7.94 8.10 -27.27
N SER A 140 -7.57 6.85 -27.56
CA SER A 140 -8.46 5.85 -28.16
C SER A 140 -9.37 5.13 -27.16
N LYS A 141 -9.10 5.24 -25.86
CA LYS A 141 -9.82 4.53 -24.79
C LYS A 141 -9.77 5.34 -23.50
N GLU A 142 -10.64 6.33 -23.43
CA GLU A 142 -10.77 7.19 -22.26
C GLU A 142 -11.26 6.39 -21.04
N GLN A 143 -10.57 6.58 -19.91
CA GLN A 143 -10.86 5.91 -18.64
C GLN A 143 -11.13 6.92 -17.51
N HIS A 144 -11.51 8.16 -17.85
CA HIS A 144 -11.60 9.27 -16.89
C HIS A 144 -12.90 9.30 -16.05
N HIS A 145 -13.78 8.30 -16.19
CA HIS A 145 -15.13 8.30 -15.59
C HIS A 145 -15.18 8.28 -14.05
N LEU A 146 -14.09 7.89 -13.37
CA LEU A 146 -13.98 7.99 -11.91
C LEU A 146 -13.13 9.17 -11.43
N CYS A 147 -12.60 10.00 -12.34
CA CYS A 147 -11.82 11.17 -11.94
C CYS A 147 -12.71 12.19 -11.20
N PRO A 148 -12.16 12.95 -10.24
CA PRO A 148 -12.90 14.04 -9.59
C PRO A 148 -13.43 15.00 -10.66
N LYS A 149 -14.70 15.40 -10.54
CA LYS A 149 -15.35 16.34 -11.46
C LYS A 149 -15.23 17.80 -11.02
N THR A 150 -14.64 18.04 -9.85
CA THR A 150 -14.49 19.36 -9.25
C THR A 150 -13.17 20.01 -9.69
N THR A 151 -12.83 21.16 -9.10
CA THR A 151 -11.53 21.83 -9.25
C THR A 151 -10.33 20.96 -8.88
N ASP A 152 -10.55 19.85 -8.18
CA ASP A 152 -9.52 18.86 -7.85
C ASP A 152 -9.32 17.81 -8.94
N SER A 153 -9.96 17.97 -10.11
CA SER A 153 -9.74 17.11 -11.27
C SER A 153 -8.28 17.15 -11.72
N TRP A 154 -7.76 16.00 -12.15
CA TRP A 154 -6.42 15.89 -12.75
C TRP A 154 -6.50 15.66 -14.26
N CYS A 155 -7.71 15.71 -14.83
CA CYS A 155 -7.95 15.66 -16.26
C CYS A 155 -7.89 17.10 -16.78
N PHE A 156 -6.93 17.38 -17.67
CA PHE A 156 -6.78 18.63 -18.40
C PHE A 156 -7.08 18.39 -19.87
#